data_AF-A4TC27-F1
#
_entry.id   AF-A4TC27-F1
#
_cell.length_a   1.000
_cell.length_b   1.000
_cell.length_c   1.000
_cell.angle_alpha   90.00
_cell.angle_beta   90.00
_cell.angle_gamma   90.00
#
_symmetry.space_group_name_H-M   'P 1'
#
loop_
_entity.id
_entity.type
_entity.pdbx_description
1 polymer ?
#
loop_
_entity_poly.entity_id
_entity_poly.type
_entity_poly.pdbx_seq_one_letter_code
_entity_poly.pdbx_strand_id
1 'polypeptide(L)'
;MIKTFLPGWADTQHPDGTLTITTPTGTHCVTKPLSSLLFPNWNTTTTPTPPRPQSPSPPRPGRNLRMPIRRRTRAHNRAAYITRERRLNATERAAEGGRGRVTPKATPRPTLWPDPAHPPDYGNDPPPF
;
A
#
# COMPACT_ATOMS: atom_id res chain seq x y z
N MET A 1 33.03 -4.18 -12.28
CA MET A 1 33.09 -4.61 -13.70
C MET A 1 31.98 -3.90 -14.46
N ILE A 2 32.36 -3.08 -15.43
CA ILE A 2 31.46 -2.32 -16.31
C ILE A 2 31.22 -3.16 -17.56
N LYS A 3 29.97 -3.50 -17.88
CA LYS A 3 29.59 -4.10 -19.17
C LYS A 3 29.05 -2.97 -20.07
N THR A 4 29.94 -2.20 -20.66
CA THR A 4 29.58 -1.23 -21.69
C THR A 4 29.43 -1.98 -23.01
N PHE A 5 28.20 -2.42 -23.29
CA PHE A 5 27.83 -2.83 -24.63
C PHE A 5 27.66 -1.58 -25.48
N LEU A 6 28.73 -1.22 -26.18
CA LEU A 6 28.66 -0.23 -27.24
C LEU A 6 27.81 -0.79 -28.40
N PRO A 7 27.20 0.07 -29.23
CA PRO A 7 26.49 -0.37 -30.44
C PRO A 7 27.37 -1.32 -31.29
N GLY A 8 26.76 -2.36 -31.85
CA GLY A 8 27.44 -3.36 -32.69
C GLY A 8 27.89 -4.62 -31.95
N TRP A 9 27.80 -4.68 -30.62
CA TRP A 9 27.97 -5.93 -29.87
C TRP A 9 26.62 -6.65 -29.72
N ALA A 10 26.61 -7.96 -29.94
CA ALA A 10 25.44 -8.81 -29.69
C ALA A 10 25.86 -10.08 -28.93
N ASP A 11 25.05 -10.54 -27.97
CA ASP A 11 25.26 -11.82 -27.30
C ASP A 11 24.05 -12.75 -27.47
N THR A 12 24.33 -14.03 -27.65
CA THR A 12 23.34 -15.12 -27.66
C THR A 12 23.73 -16.11 -26.59
N GLN A 13 22.81 -16.36 -25.65
CA GLN A 13 23.01 -17.31 -24.57
C GLN A 13 22.22 -18.58 -24.86
N HIS A 14 22.87 -19.73 -24.70
CA HIS A 14 22.28 -21.04 -24.93
C HIS A 14 21.92 -21.71 -23.59
N PRO A 15 20.93 -22.61 -23.58
CA PRO A 15 20.47 -23.27 -22.36
C PRO A 15 21.53 -24.18 -21.71
N ASP A 16 22.51 -24.66 -22.47
CA ASP A 16 23.67 -25.43 -22.00
C ASP A 16 24.74 -24.56 -21.31
N GLY A 17 24.51 -23.24 -21.25
CA GLY A 17 25.43 -22.25 -20.68
C GLY A 17 26.47 -21.72 -21.67
N THR A 18 26.43 -22.14 -22.94
CA THR A 18 27.30 -21.60 -23.99
C THR A 18 26.92 -20.15 -24.29
N LEU A 19 27.91 -19.27 -24.37
CA LEU A 19 27.76 -17.85 -24.72
C LEU A 19 28.42 -17.58 -26.07
N THR A 20 27.64 -17.11 -27.04
CA THR A 20 28.15 -16.63 -28.33
C THR A 20 28.12 -15.11 -28.34
N ILE A 21 29.30 -14.48 -28.36
CA ILE A 21 29.46 -13.03 -28.42
C ILE A 21 29.86 -12.65 -29.85
N THR A 22 29.11 -11.74 -30.45
CA THR A 22 29.40 -11.15 -31.76
C THR A 22 29.97 -9.75 -31.56
N THR A 23 31.17 -9.53 -32.07
CA THR A 23 31.84 -8.22 -32.03
C THR A 23 31.31 -7.30 -33.13
N PRO A 24 31.52 -5.96 -33.04
CA PRO A 24 31.15 -5.03 -34.10
C PRO A 24 31.79 -5.32 -35.47
N THR A 25 32.94 -5.99 -35.46
CA THR A 25 33.65 -6.43 -36.67
C THR A 25 33.08 -7.73 -37.26
N GLY A 26 32.01 -8.29 -36.67
CA GLY A 26 31.37 -9.53 -37.12
C GLY A 26 32.09 -10.80 -36.69
N THR A 27 33.05 -10.72 -35.75
CA THR A 27 33.74 -11.90 -35.22
C THR A 27 32.89 -12.57 -34.14
N HIS A 28 32.83 -13.90 -34.15
CA HIS A 28 32.14 -14.68 -33.13
C HIS A 28 33.13 -15.28 -32.14
N CYS A 29 32.96 -14.97 -30.86
CA CYS A 29 33.66 -15.61 -29.77
C CYS A 29 32.70 -16.51 -29.01
N VAL A 30 33.01 -17.80 -28.91
CA VAL A 30 32.20 -18.78 -28.20
C VAL A 30 32.90 -19.17 -26.91
N THR A 31 32.19 -18.99 -25.79
CA THR A 31 32.66 -19.38 -24.46
C THR A 31 31.77 -20.48 -23.91
N LYS A 32 32.37 -21.56 -23.44
CA LYS A 32 31.67 -22.64 -22.74
C LYS A 32 31.94 -22.58 -21.23
N PRO A 33 30.98 -22.96 -20.38
CA PRO A 33 31.18 -22.95 -18.95
C PRO A 33 32.17 -24.05 -18.56
N LEU A 34 33.07 -23.75 -17.60
CA LEU A 34 34.04 -24.72 -17.09
C LEU A 34 33.37 -25.96 -16.47
N SER A 35 32.13 -25.82 -15.98
CA SER A 35 31.34 -26.94 -15.46
C SER A 35 31.16 -28.06 -16.48
N SER A 36 31.06 -27.74 -17.78
CA SER A 36 30.96 -28.74 -18.85
C SER A 36 32.20 -29.63 -18.95
N LEU A 37 33.38 -29.12 -18.53
CA LEU A 37 34.62 -29.89 -18.48
C LEU A 37 34.74 -30.67 -17.18
N LEU A 38 34.38 -30.04 -16.05
CA LEU A 38 34.54 -30.63 -14.71
C LEU A 38 33.52 -31.74 -14.42
N PHE A 39 32.32 -31.66 -15.00
CA PHE A 39 31.21 -32.56 -14.71
C PHE A 39 30.57 -33.09 -16.01
N PRO A 40 31.26 -33.95 -16.79
CA PRO A 40 30.80 -34.38 -18.11
C PRO A 40 29.48 -35.17 -18.08
N ASN A 41 29.16 -35.80 -16.96
CA ASN A 41 27.94 -36.61 -16.79
C ASN A 41 26.78 -35.80 -16.17
N TRP A 42 26.96 -34.53 -15.84
CA TRP A 42 25.92 -33.69 -15.24
C TRP A 42 25.20 -32.87 -16.31
N ASN A 43 23.90 -33.13 -16.48
CA ASN A 43 23.04 -32.27 -17.28
C ASN A 43 22.89 -30.87 -16.65
N THR A 44 23.62 -29.90 -17.19
CA THR A 44 23.56 -28.47 -16.79
C THR A 44 22.61 -27.66 -17.69
N THR A 45 21.94 -28.31 -18.65
CA THR A 45 21.06 -27.65 -19.61
C THR A 45 19.80 -27.16 -18.92
N THR A 46 19.60 -25.85 -18.93
CA THR A 46 18.37 -25.23 -18.42
C THR A 46 17.22 -25.56 -19.37
N THR A 47 16.15 -26.17 -18.86
CA THR A 47 14.95 -26.42 -19.65
C THR A 47 14.33 -25.10 -20.12
N PRO A 48 13.76 -25.06 -21.35
CA PRO A 48 13.15 -23.85 -21.86
C PRO A 48 12.05 -23.36 -20.93
N THR A 49 12.06 -22.07 -20.62
CA THR A 49 11.05 -21.42 -19.80
C THR A 49 9.67 -21.64 -20.45
N PRO A 50 8.62 -22.01 -19.68
CA PRO A 50 7.27 -22.09 -20.23
C PRO A 50 6.89 -20.76 -20.87
N PRO A 51 6.07 -20.77 -21.94
CA PRO A 51 5.67 -19.55 -22.64
C PRO A 51 5.07 -18.58 -21.64
N ARG A 52 5.56 -17.33 -21.67
CA ARG A 52 5.03 -16.26 -20.82
C ARG A 52 3.52 -16.16 -21.08
N PRO A 53 2.66 -16.21 -20.05
CA PRO A 53 1.23 -16.03 -20.25
C PRO A 53 1.00 -14.72 -21.01
N GLN A 54 0.20 -14.80 -22.08
CA GLN A 54 -0.13 -13.67 -22.94
C GLN A 54 -0.79 -12.59 -22.08
N SER A 55 -0.08 -11.48 -21.90
CA SER A 55 -0.49 -10.27 -21.21
C SER A 55 -0.92 -10.45 -19.74
N PRO A 56 -0.16 -9.93 -18.75
CA PRO A 56 -0.77 -9.71 -17.45
C PRO A 56 -1.95 -8.78 -17.65
N SER A 57 -3.14 -9.17 -17.18
CA SER A 57 -4.30 -8.27 -17.06
C SER A 57 -3.79 -6.92 -16.54
N PRO A 58 -4.24 -5.78 -17.13
CA PRO A 58 -3.79 -4.47 -16.68
C PRO A 58 -3.91 -4.40 -15.15
N PRO A 59 -2.85 -3.97 -14.44
CA PRO A 59 -2.85 -3.96 -12.99
C PRO A 59 -4.05 -3.14 -12.53
N ARG A 60 -4.92 -3.78 -11.73
CA ARG A 60 -6.08 -3.11 -11.15
C ARG A 60 -5.61 -1.84 -10.41
N PRO A 61 -6.33 -0.73 -10.51
CA PRO A 61 -6.04 0.46 -9.72
C PRO A 61 -5.93 0.07 -8.25
N GLY A 62 -4.82 0.43 -7.60
CA GLY A 62 -4.60 0.14 -6.18
C GLY A 62 -4.01 -1.23 -5.83
N ARG A 63 -3.51 -2.03 -6.80
CA ARG A 63 -2.80 -3.30 -6.51
C ARG A 63 -1.63 -3.15 -5.51
N ASN A 64 -1.00 -1.99 -5.49
CA ASN A 64 0.10 -1.61 -4.59
C ASN A 64 -0.37 -0.88 -3.32
N LEU A 65 -1.66 -0.56 -3.18
CA LEU A 65 -2.22 0.03 -1.96
C LEU A 65 -2.38 -1.07 -0.92
N ARG A 66 -1.40 -1.18 -0.02
CA ARG A 66 -1.44 -2.10 1.13
C ARG A 66 -2.06 -1.49 2.39
N MET A 67 -2.53 -0.24 2.30
CA MET A 67 -3.10 0.48 3.43
C MET A 67 -4.59 0.10 3.60
N PRO A 68 -5.01 -0.35 4.79
CA PRO A 68 -6.42 -0.62 5.08
C PRO A 68 -7.29 0.63 4.83
N ILE A 69 -8.44 0.43 4.17
CA ILE A 69 -9.43 1.50 3.95
C ILE A 69 -10.43 1.52 5.11
N ARG A 70 -10.83 2.71 5.54
CA ARG A 70 -11.85 2.89 6.59
C ARG A 70 -13.21 2.39 6.10
N ARG A 71 -13.86 1.52 6.86
CA ARG A 71 -15.20 0.99 6.56
C ARG A 71 -16.36 1.97 6.85
N ARG A 72 -16.14 2.98 7.70
CA ARG A 72 -17.16 3.95 8.14
C ARG A 72 -16.58 5.36 8.15
N THR A 73 -17.39 6.34 7.76
CA THR A 73 -17.01 7.77 7.78
C THR A 73 -16.87 8.28 9.21
N ARG A 74 -16.06 9.33 9.42
CA ARG A 74 -15.92 9.95 10.76
C ARG A 74 -17.26 10.53 11.24
N ALA A 75 -18.06 11.10 10.34
CA ALA A 75 -19.40 11.59 10.65
C ALA A 75 -20.31 10.50 11.20
N HIS A 76 -20.32 9.31 10.58
CA HIS A 76 -21.09 8.17 11.08
C HIS A 76 -20.62 7.70 12.47
N ASN A 77 -19.30 7.60 12.67
CA ASN A 77 -18.75 7.23 13.98
C ASN A 77 -19.10 8.28 15.06
N ARG A 78 -19.05 9.56 14.72
CA ARG A 78 -19.41 10.66 15.64
C ARG A 78 -20.90 10.62 15.99
N ALA A 79 -21.77 10.42 15.00
CA ALA A 79 -23.20 10.29 15.23
C ALA A 79 -23.53 9.07 16.13
N ALA A 80 -22.88 7.93 15.89
CA ALA A 80 -23.03 6.73 16.70
C ALA A 80 -22.55 6.97 18.15
N TYR A 81 -21.40 7.63 18.33
CA TYR A 81 -20.87 8.01 19.64
C TYR A 81 -21.85 8.91 20.41
N ILE A 82 -22.30 10.01 19.80
CA ILE A 82 -23.25 10.95 20.43
C ILE A 82 -24.55 10.24 20.82
N THR A 83 -25.06 9.37 19.95
CA THR A 83 -26.30 8.62 20.20
C THR A 83 -26.14 7.67 21.40
N ARG A 84 -24.99 6.97 21.47
CA ARG A 84 -24.64 6.14 22.63
C ARG A 84 -24.59 6.98 23.90
N GLU A 85 -23.87 8.10 23.89
CA GLU A 85 -23.75 8.99 25.06
C GLU A 85 -25.10 9.51 25.52
N ARG A 86 -25.95 9.95 24.60
CA ARG A 86 -27.31 10.41 24.94
C ARG A 86 -28.14 9.30 25.57
N ARG A 87 -28.01 8.06 25.11
CA ARG A 87 -28.70 6.90 25.70
C ARG A 87 -28.22 6.63 27.12
N LEU A 88 -26.90 6.66 27.36
CA LEU A 88 -26.32 6.47 28.69
C LEU A 88 -26.76 7.58 29.65
N ASN A 89 -26.64 8.84 29.24
CA ASN A 89 -27.10 9.98 30.03
C ASN A 89 -28.61 9.91 30.31
N ALA A 90 -29.42 9.41 29.37
CA ALA A 90 -30.85 9.23 29.61
C ALA A 90 -31.11 8.14 30.66
N THR A 91 -30.37 7.03 30.63
CA THR A 91 -30.48 5.97 31.65
C THR A 91 -30.00 6.44 33.02
N GLU A 92 -28.91 7.19 33.08
CA GLU A 92 -28.40 7.78 34.33
C GLU A 92 -29.38 8.78 34.90
N ARG A 93 -29.92 9.70 34.09
CA ARG A 93 -30.96 10.64 34.53
C ARG A 93 -32.25 9.95 34.95
N ALA A 94 -32.62 8.84 34.33
CA ALA A 94 -33.78 8.06 34.77
C ALA A 94 -33.52 7.40 36.13
N ALA A 95 -32.30 6.94 36.39
CA ALA A 95 -31.89 6.41 37.70
C ALA A 95 -31.78 7.52 38.77
N GLU A 96 -31.29 8.69 38.40
CA GLU A 96 -31.16 9.86 39.28
C GLU A 96 -32.49 10.57 39.53
N GLY A 97 -33.40 10.60 38.55
CA GLY A 97 -34.72 11.24 38.65
C GLY A 97 -35.66 10.62 39.68
N GLY A 98 -35.31 9.45 40.23
CA GLY A 98 -35.92 8.88 41.43
C GLY A 98 -35.45 9.53 42.75
N ARG A 99 -34.43 10.40 42.70
CA ARG A 99 -33.88 11.17 43.83
C ARG A 99 -34.05 12.66 43.50
N GLY A 100 -34.98 13.33 44.18
CA GLY A 100 -35.49 14.67 43.85
C GLY A 100 -34.45 15.69 43.39
N ARG A 101 -34.79 16.44 42.33
CA ARG A 101 -33.92 17.42 41.67
C ARG A 101 -33.95 18.78 42.37
N VAL A 102 -32.77 19.28 42.73
CA VAL A 102 -32.55 20.70 43.06
C VAL A 102 -32.00 21.40 41.82
N THR A 103 -32.75 22.36 41.28
CA THR A 103 -32.29 23.24 40.19
C THR A 103 -31.49 24.40 40.78
N PRO A 104 -30.17 24.52 40.57
CA PRO A 104 -29.47 25.75 40.93
C PRO A 104 -29.91 26.88 39.99
N LYS A 105 -30.16 28.05 40.57
CA LYS A 105 -30.50 29.30 39.88
C LYS A 105 -29.37 29.67 38.90
N ALA A 106 -29.72 30.00 37.66
CA ALA A 106 -28.77 30.29 36.59
C ALA A 106 -27.91 31.54 36.94
N THR A 107 -26.60 31.33 37.11
CA THR A 107 -25.62 32.42 37.19
C THR A 107 -25.24 32.87 35.77
N PRO A 108 -25.18 34.18 35.47
CA PRO A 108 -24.73 34.66 34.16
C PRO A 108 -23.28 34.24 33.89
N ARG A 109 -23.02 33.72 32.69
CA ARG A 109 -21.69 33.28 32.25
C ARG A 109 -20.77 34.49 32.05
N PRO A 110 -19.63 34.61 32.76
CA PRO A 110 -18.69 35.70 32.50
C PRO A 110 -17.98 35.51 31.16
N THR A 111 -18.05 36.53 30.31
CA THR A 111 -17.60 36.59 28.91
C THR A 111 -16.08 36.74 28.77
N LEU A 112 -15.27 35.95 29.47
CA LEU A 112 -13.80 36.14 29.51
C LEU A 112 -13.01 35.35 28.44
N TRP A 113 -13.65 34.48 27.67
CA TRP A 113 -12.96 33.66 26.66
C TRP A 113 -13.46 34.04 25.27
N PRO A 114 -12.57 34.33 24.29
CA PRO A 114 -12.99 34.44 22.90
C PRO A 114 -13.62 33.10 22.51
N ASP A 115 -14.79 33.14 21.87
CA ASP A 115 -15.40 31.93 21.32
C ASP A 115 -14.37 31.27 20.40
N PRO A 116 -13.89 30.04 20.71
CA PRO A 116 -12.97 29.37 19.83
C PRO A 116 -13.76 29.06 18.56
N ALA A 117 -13.36 29.74 17.50
CA ALA A 117 -13.70 29.55 16.10
C ALA A 117 -14.47 28.25 15.81
N HIS A 118 -15.62 28.41 15.15
CA HIS A 118 -16.25 27.33 14.40
C HIS A 118 -15.14 26.51 13.70
N PRO A 119 -14.99 25.20 13.99
CA PRO A 119 -14.08 24.39 13.19
C PRO A 119 -14.56 24.45 11.73
N PRO A 120 -13.66 24.62 10.74
CA PRO A 120 -14.06 24.69 9.34
C PRO A 120 -14.88 23.44 8.97
N ASP A 121 -15.96 23.66 8.22
CA ASP A 121 -16.87 22.58 7.82
C ASP A 121 -16.22 21.71 6.75
N TYR A 122 -15.84 20.50 7.14
CA TYR A 122 -15.19 19.51 6.28
C TYR A 122 -16.17 18.59 5.55
N GLY A 123 -17.48 18.82 5.64
CA GLY A 123 -18.48 17.96 5.00
C GLY A 123 -18.22 16.47 5.30
N ASN A 124 -18.14 15.65 4.24
CA ASN A 124 -17.95 14.19 4.35
C ASN A 124 -16.49 13.70 4.35
N ASP A 125 -15.47 14.57 4.35
CA ASP A 125 -14.06 14.12 4.33
C ASP A 125 -13.11 15.07 5.09
N PRO A 126 -12.52 14.65 6.23
CA PRO A 126 -11.60 15.48 6.98
C PRO A 126 -10.14 15.25 6.54
N PRO A 127 -9.29 16.28 6.64
CA PRO A 127 -8.00 16.32 5.98
C PRO A 127 -7.04 15.23 6.49
N PRO A 128 -6.15 14.76 5.61
CA PRO A 128 -4.96 14.04 6.04
C PRO A 128 -4.00 15.07 6.63
N PHE A 129 -3.59 14.83 7.89
CA PHE A 129 -2.77 15.70 8.75
C PHE A 129 -3.53 16.85 9.44
#